data_AF-A0AAV9ZCY7-F1
#
_entry.id   AF-A0AAV9ZCY7-F1
#
_cell.length_a   1.000
_cell.length_b   1.000
_cell.length_c   1.000
_cell.angle_alpha   90.00
_cell.angle_beta   90.00
_cell.angle_gamma   90.00
#
_symmetry.space_group_name_H-M   'P 1'
#
loop_
_entity.id
_entity.type
_entity.pdbx_description
1 polymer ?
#
loop_
_entity_poly.entity_id
_entity_poly.type
_entity_poly.pdbx_seq_one_letter_code
_entity_poly.pdbx_strand_id
1 'polypeptide(L)'
;MPGSFPNSPADLVCSHCNIPLFKAPSPPTNTGASLLDSTRPKPESKPRPALQGPYLPLSTQLVEFLNREGNEVACESYLKRKRVPGKMSDIQDGEICQSLKAPDGGKFFDTAADRPDPDELRIGLCFGEDGFSFTRTNDAGSHTTGAASFCVTALPPHQRYRPRNLLLTHLGPGPHEETCDEFQRTMASNVTELLMLYDKGILAKTPKFPNGGGIFRPPVQPIPVYSV
;
A
#
# COMPACT_ATOMS: atom_id res chain seq x y z
N MET A 1 -1.67 13.04 -2.30
CA MET A 1 -0.65 14.04 -1.88
C MET A 1 0.70 13.33 -1.89
N PRO A 2 1.70 13.79 -2.67
CA PRO A 2 3.03 13.19 -2.62
C PRO A 2 3.62 13.46 -1.24
N GLY A 3 4.07 12.41 -0.55
CA GLY A 3 4.63 12.43 0.80
C GLY A 3 6.00 13.10 0.89
N SER A 4 6.13 14.33 0.41
CA SER A 4 7.22 15.19 0.86
C SER A 4 6.91 15.62 2.28
N PHE A 5 7.80 15.37 3.24
CA PHE A 5 7.82 16.14 4.48
C PHE A 5 8.27 17.56 4.13
N PRO A 6 7.37 18.53 3.87
CA PRO A 6 7.77 19.79 3.25
C PRO A 6 8.52 20.70 4.25
N ASN A 7 8.41 20.39 5.55
CA ASN A 7 8.82 21.24 6.66
C ASN A 7 9.77 20.55 7.65
N SER A 8 10.35 19.39 7.30
CA SER A 8 11.32 18.75 8.20
C SER A 8 12.65 19.53 8.17
N PRO A 9 13.24 19.84 9.34
CA PRO A 9 14.49 20.57 9.39
C PRO A 9 15.65 19.70 8.84
N ALA A 10 16.64 20.34 8.23
CA ALA A 10 17.72 19.66 7.49
C ALA A 10 18.67 18.85 8.39
N ASP A 11 18.70 19.17 9.68
CA ASP A 11 19.47 18.52 10.74
C ASP A 11 18.67 17.41 11.45
N LEU A 12 17.49 17.04 10.94
CA LEU A 12 16.68 16.00 11.55
C LEU A 12 17.45 14.67 11.60
N VAL A 13 17.53 14.11 12.79
CA VAL A 13 18.13 12.81 13.08
C VAL A 13 17.05 11.80 13.46
N CYS A 14 17.29 10.52 13.19
CA CYS A 14 16.46 9.44 13.69
C CYS A 14 16.43 9.46 15.22
N SER A 15 15.24 9.45 15.82
CA SER A 15 15.06 9.46 17.29
C SER A 15 15.59 8.21 18.00
N HIS A 16 15.86 7.12 17.27
CA HIS A 16 16.33 5.86 17.84
C HIS A 16 17.84 5.66 17.70
N CYS A 17 18.42 5.95 16.53
CA CYS A 17 19.82 5.67 16.22
C CYS A 17 20.66 6.93 15.98
N ASN A 18 20.06 8.12 16.07
CA ASN A 18 20.73 9.41 15.91
C ASN A 18 21.41 9.61 14.54
N ILE A 19 21.00 8.84 13.51
CA ILE A 19 21.52 8.96 12.14
C ILE A 19 20.82 10.13 11.43
N PRO A 20 21.55 11.01 10.73
CA PRO A 20 20.97 12.08 9.92
C PRO A 20 20.01 11.53 8.85
N LEU A 21 18.80 12.08 8.79
CA LEU A 21 17.79 11.67 7.80
C LEU A 21 17.98 12.36 6.45
N PHE A 22 18.75 13.44 6.40
CA PHE A 22 19.08 14.18 5.19
C PHE A 22 20.59 14.15 4.95
N LYS A 23 20.96 14.10 3.67
CA LYS A 23 22.36 14.25 3.23
C LYS A 23 22.78 15.70 3.48
N ALA A 24 24.02 15.87 3.94
CA ALA A 24 24.63 17.18 4.03
C ALA A 24 24.57 17.88 2.66
N PRO A 25 24.38 19.21 2.60
CA PRO A 25 24.46 19.95 1.36
C PRO A 25 25.82 19.68 0.71
N SER A 26 25.83 19.19 -0.52
CA SER A 26 27.08 19.06 -1.27
C SER A 26 27.70 20.45 -1.41
N PRO A 27 29.00 20.64 -1.13
CA PRO A 27 29.66 21.88 -1.50
C PRO A 27 29.49 22.09 -3.01
N PRO A 28 29.29 23.32 -3.48
CA PRO A 28 29.10 23.58 -4.91
C PRO A 28 30.30 23.05 -5.69
N THR A 29 30.08 22.01 -6.48
CA THR A 29 31.08 21.54 -7.44
C THR A 29 31.22 22.63 -8.52
N ASN A 30 32.34 23.34 -8.49
CA ASN A 30 32.74 24.27 -9.54
C ASN A 30 33.14 23.48 -10.80
N THR A 31 32.16 22.89 -11.48
CA THR A 31 32.33 22.35 -12.83
C THR A 31 31.50 23.22 -13.77
N GLY A 32 32.13 24.29 -14.26
CA GLY A 32 31.74 24.97 -15.50
C GLY A 32 30.62 26.02 -15.43
N ALA A 33 30.48 26.79 -14.36
CA ALA A 33 29.59 27.97 -14.38
C ALA A 33 30.32 29.20 -14.93
N SER A 34 29.85 29.66 -16.09
CA SER A 34 30.18 30.94 -16.73
C SER A 34 30.25 32.10 -15.73
N LEU A 35 31.30 32.92 -15.84
CA LEU A 35 31.63 34.09 -15.01
C LEU A 35 30.61 35.27 -15.11
N LEU A 36 29.40 35.04 -15.61
CA LEU A 36 28.46 36.09 -16.00
C LEU A 36 27.14 36.15 -15.22
N ASP A 37 26.95 35.35 -14.15
CA ASP A 37 25.71 35.41 -13.36
C ASP A 37 25.97 35.26 -11.85
N SER A 38 26.69 36.22 -11.27
CA SER A 38 27.05 36.23 -9.85
C SER A 38 26.06 36.97 -8.94
N THR A 39 24.96 37.52 -9.47
CA THR A 39 24.02 38.38 -8.72
C THR A 39 22.68 37.73 -8.41
N ARG A 40 22.42 36.49 -8.83
CA ARG A 40 21.20 35.77 -8.43
C ARG A 40 21.44 35.00 -7.13
N PRO A 41 20.67 35.25 -6.05
CA PRO A 41 20.70 34.36 -4.90
C PRO A 41 20.31 32.96 -5.38
N LYS A 42 21.24 32.01 -5.26
CA LYS A 42 20.94 30.60 -5.52
C LYS A 42 19.84 30.19 -4.53
N PRO A 43 18.72 29.62 -5.01
CA PRO A 43 17.72 29.10 -4.11
C PRO A 43 18.38 28.10 -3.17
N GLU A 44 18.11 28.24 -1.87
CA GLU A 44 18.55 27.28 -0.86
C GLU A 44 18.22 25.87 -1.33
N SER A 45 19.25 25.02 -1.44
CA SER A 45 19.05 23.64 -1.88
C SER A 45 18.25 22.92 -0.81
N LYS A 46 17.02 22.51 -1.14
CA LYS A 46 16.19 21.72 -0.25
C LYS A 46 16.98 20.50 0.26
N PRO A 47 16.92 20.18 1.57
CA PRO A 47 17.64 19.04 2.13
C PRO A 47 17.21 17.77 1.41
N ARG A 48 18.19 16.97 0.98
CA ARG A 48 17.95 15.73 0.23
C ARG A 48 17.87 14.56 1.20
N PRO A 49 16.77 13.79 1.26
CA PRO A 49 16.69 12.60 2.09
C PRO A 49 17.85 11.63 1.83
N ALA A 50 18.34 11.00 2.90
CA ALA A 50 19.38 9.96 2.82
C ALA A 50 18.91 8.76 1.99
N LEU A 51 17.64 8.38 2.16
CA LEU A 51 16.94 7.33 1.42
C LEU A 51 15.65 7.87 0.82
N GLN A 52 15.32 7.42 -0.38
CA GLN A 52 14.09 7.77 -1.08
C GLN A 52 13.50 6.49 -1.66
N GLY A 53 12.19 6.29 -1.47
CA GLY A 53 11.46 5.19 -2.06
C GLY A 53 10.11 5.67 -2.56
N PRO A 54 9.55 5.02 -3.59
CA PRO A 54 8.17 5.27 -3.98
C PRO A 54 7.26 4.81 -2.84
N TYR A 55 6.45 5.72 -2.32
CA TYR A 55 5.47 5.40 -1.29
C TYR A 55 4.15 6.08 -1.62
N LEU A 56 3.10 5.27 -1.71
CA LEU A 56 1.73 5.72 -1.81
C LEU A 56 0.93 4.98 -0.72
N PRO A 57 0.42 5.70 0.30
CA PRO A 57 -0.30 5.07 1.41
C PRO A 57 -1.41 4.15 0.90
N LEU A 58 -1.51 2.95 1.50
CA LEU A 58 -2.51 1.96 1.11
C LEU A 58 -3.93 2.50 1.25
N SER A 59 -4.16 3.32 2.28
CA SER A 59 -5.38 4.09 2.47
C SER A 59 -5.75 4.93 1.23
N THR A 60 -4.78 5.66 0.66
CA THR A 60 -5.00 6.47 -0.55
C THR A 60 -5.30 5.60 -1.76
N GLN A 61 -4.55 4.51 -1.95
CA GLN A 61 -4.76 3.57 -3.05
C GLN A 61 -6.15 2.93 -3.01
N LEU A 62 -6.63 2.57 -1.82
CA LEU A 62 -7.97 2.02 -1.63
C LEU A 62 -9.07 3.02 -2.01
N VAL A 63 -8.94 4.29 -1.61
CA VAL A 63 -9.89 5.34 -2.02
C VAL A 63 -9.93 5.47 -3.55
N GLU A 64 -8.77 5.56 -4.19
CA GLU A 64 -8.68 5.64 -5.65
C GLU A 64 -9.26 4.40 -6.34
N PHE A 65 -8.98 3.22 -5.79
CA PHE A 65 -9.52 1.95 -6.28
C PHE A 65 -11.05 1.91 -6.19
N LEU A 66 -11.64 2.30 -5.07
CA LEU A 66 -13.09 2.29 -4.85
C LEU A 66 -13.82 3.33 -5.69
N ASN A 67 -13.17 4.46 -6.00
CA ASN A 67 -13.73 5.49 -6.88
C ASN A 67 -13.75 5.10 -8.37
N ARG A 68 -13.10 3.99 -8.75
CA ARG A 68 -13.20 3.47 -10.11
C ARG A 68 -14.56 2.83 -10.33
N GLU A 69 -15.15 3.09 -11.48
CA GLU A 69 -16.46 2.58 -11.86
C GLU A 69 -16.57 1.06 -11.64
N GLY A 70 -17.60 0.65 -10.90
CA GLY A 70 -17.93 -0.74 -10.64
C GLY A 70 -17.14 -1.42 -9.52
N ASN A 71 -16.03 -0.86 -9.05
CA ASN A 71 -15.17 -1.54 -8.06
C ASN A 71 -15.83 -1.69 -6.69
N GLU A 72 -16.48 -0.64 -6.19
CA GLU A 72 -17.21 -0.68 -4.92
C GLU A 72 -18.33 -1.73 -4.95
N VAL A 73 -19.15 -1.72 -6.01
CA VAL A 73 -20.23 -2.71 -6.22
C VAL A 73 -19.68 -4.13 -6.35
N ALA A 74 -18.56 -4.30 -7.06
CA ALA A 74 -17.90 -5.59 -7.20
C ALA A 74 -17.39 -6.11 -5.84
N CYS A 75 -16.88 -5.24 -4.98
CA CYS A 75 -16.45 -5.60 -3.63
C CYS A 75 -17.61 -5.97 -2.72
N GLU A 76 -18.82 -5.43 -2.92
CA GLU A 76 -20.00 -5.82 -2.15
C GLU A 76 -20.60 -7.17 -2.59
N SER A 77 -20.18 -7.71 -3.74
CA SER A 77 -20.78 -8.91 -4.32
C SER A 77 -20.70 -10.14 -3.41
N TYR A 78 -19.65 -10.25 -2.59
CA TYR A 78 -19.50 -11.37 -1.66
C TYR A 78 -20.55 -11.38 -0.55
N LEU A 79 -21.12 -10.22 -0.19
CA LEU A 79 -22.18 -10.12 0.83
C LEU A 79 -23.46 -10.85 0.39
N LYS A 80 -23.70 -10.93 -0.91
CA LYS A 80 -24.90 -11.53 -1.51
C LYS A 80 -24.70 -12.99 -1.95
N ARG A 81 -23.49 -13.54 -1.78
CA ARG A 81 -23.13 -14.86 -2.28
C ARG A 81 -23.79 -15.96 -1.45
N LYS A 82 -24.54 -16.85 -2.11
CA LYS A 82 -25.02 -18.08 -1.49
C LYS A 82 -23.87 -19.07 -1.34
N ARG A 83 -23.62 -19.52 -0.11
CA ARG A 83 -22.62 -20.55 0.20
C ARG A 83 -23.29 -21.93 0.26
N VAL A 84 -22.58 -22.95 -0.23
CA VAL A 84 -23.01 -24.34 -0.15
C VAL A 84 -22.20 -25.02 0.96
N PRO A 85 -22.84 -25.60 1.99
CA PRO A 85 -22.13 -26.31 3.05
C PRO A 85 -21.17 -27.37 2.50
N GLY A 86 -19.94 -27.41 3.02
CA GLY A 86 -18.91 -28.36 2.59
C GLY A 86 -18.19 -28.02 1.28
N LYS A 87 -18.54 -26.92 0.60
CA LYS A 87 -17.86 -26.48 -0.62
C LYS A 87 -17.21 -25.11 -0.44
N MET A 88 -15.88 -25.07 -0.53
CA MET A 88 -15.13 -23.82 -0.64
C MET A 88 -15.06 -23.40 -2.10
N SER A 89 -15.52 -22.20 -2.39
CA SER A 89 -15.63 -21.67 -3.76
C SER A 89 -14.97 -20.31 -3.92
N ASP A 90 -14.52 -19.74 -2.80
CA ASP A 90 -13.81 -18.48 -2.72
C ASP A 90 -12.94 -18.41 -1.46
N ILE A 91 -12.00 -17.47 -1.41
CA ILE A 91 -11.14 -17.19 -0.25
C ILE A 91 -11.95 -16.81 1.00
N GLN A 92 -13.12 -16.19 0.82
CA GLN A 92 -14.01 -15.86 1.94
C GLN A 92 -14.66 -17.09 2.58
N ASP A 93 -14.65 -18.25 1.91
CA ASP A 93 -15.16 -19.50 2.46
C ASP A 93 -14.09 -20.21 3.34
N GLY A 94 -12.85 -19.72 3.32
CA GLY A 94 -11.75 -20.24 4.13
C GLY A 94 -11.95 -19.96 5.62
N GLU A 95 -11.37 -20.81 6.46
CA GLU A 95 -11.52 -20.79 7.92
C GLU A 95 -11.19 -19.42 8.54
N ILE A 96 -10.09 -18.79 8.10
CA ILE A 96 -9.69 -17.48 8.61
C ILE A 96 -10.75 -16.44 8.30
N CYS A 97 -11.27 -16.37 7.06
CA CYS A 97 -12.32 -15.41 6.73
C CYS A 97 -13.63 -15.65 7.52
N GLN A 98 -13.88 -16.89 7.96
CA GLN A 98 -15.07 -17.25 8.74
C GLN A 98 -14.93 -16.99 10.24
N SER A 99 -13.70 -17.04 10.77
CA SER A 99 -13.41 -16.94 12.21
C SER A 99 -12.74 -15.63 12.62
N LEU A 100 -12.18 -14.88 11.66
CA LEU A 100 -11.45 -13.64 11.93
C LEU A 100 -12.31 -12.66 12.70
N LYS A 101 -11.75 -12.15 13.80
CA LYS A 101 -12.38 -11.14 14.63
C LYS A 101 -12.18 -9.74 14.08
N ALA A 102 -13.20 -8.91 14.20
CA ALA A 102 -13.06 -7.47 14.08
C ALA A 102 -12.58 -6.86 15.42
N PRO A 103 -12.12 -5.59 15.42
CA PRO A 103 -11.68 -4.91 16.64
C PRO A 103 -12.75 -4.88 17.76
N ASP A 104 -14.02 -4.94 17.39
CA ASP A 104 -15.18 -5.01 18.29
C ASP A 104 -15.42 -6.42 18.89
N GLY A 105 -14.63 -7.44 18.50
CA GLY A 105 -14.78 -8.83 18.90
C GLY A 105 -15.82 -9.63 18.09
N GLY A 106 -16.56 -8.96 17.21
CA GLY A 106 -17.48 -9.54 16.24
C GLY A 106 -16.77 -10.27 15.10
N LYS A 107 -17.53 -10.79 14.13
CA LYS A 107 -16.94 -11.39 12.91
C LYS A 107 -16.47 -10.27 11.99
N PHE A 108 -15.25 -10.35 11.48
CA PHE A 108 -14.75 -9.37 10.51
C PHE A 108 -15.58 -9.42 9.24
N PHE A 109 -15.63 -10.55 8.53
CA PHE A 109 -16.46 -10.69 7.33
C PHE A 109 -17.91 -11.06 7.67
N ASP A 110 -18.62 -10.16 8.33
CA ASP A 110 -20.04 -10.35 8.62
C ASP A 110 -20.92 -10.08 7.38
N THR A 111 -21.64 -11.12 6.97
CA THR A 111 -22.59 -11.08 5.85
C THR A 111 -24.05 -11.08 6.32
N ALA A 112 -24.31 -10.96 7.63
CA ALA A 112 -25.67 -10.85 8.16
C ALA A 112 -26.33 -9.54 7.70
N ALA A 113 -27.63 -9.59 7.43
CA ALA A 113 -28.39 -8.43 6.94
C ALA A 113 -28.59 -7.36 8.04
N ASP A 114 -28.55 -7.78 9.30
CA ASP A 114 -28.74 -6.99 10.52
C ASP A 114 -27.40 -6.65 11.22
N ARG A 115 -26.28 -6.73 10.50
CA ARG A 115 -24.96 -6.38 11.05
C ARG A 115 -24.94 -4.93 11.55
N PRO A 116 -24.17 -4.62 12.62
CA PRO A 116 -24.20 -3.31 13.28
C PRO A 116 -23.94 -2.12 12.35
N ASP A 117 -22.98 -2.27 11.42
CA ASP A 117 -22.55 -1.21 10.51
C ASP A 117 -22.79 -1.63 9.04
N PRO A 118 -24.03 -1.48 8.52
CA PRO A 118 -24.35 -1.88 7.15
C PRO A 118 -23.57 -1.09 6.10
N ASP A 119 -23.20 0.15 6.40
CA ASP A 119 -22.45 1.05 5.52
C ASP A 119 -20.92 0.86 5.59
N GLU A 120 -20.41 0.04 6.51
CA GLU A 120 -18.99 -0.33 6.57
C GLU A 120 -18.68 -1.45 5.56
N LEU A 121 -17.72 -1.21 4.66
CA LEU A 121 -17.23 -2.24 3.75
C LEU A 121 -15.92 -2.83 4.26
N ARG A 122 -15.97 -4.10 4.66
CA ARG A 122 -14.81 -4.84 5.19
C ARG A 122 -14.13 -5.61 4.05
N ILE A 123 -12.94 -5.17 3.66
CA ILE A 123 -12.25 -5.58 2.43
C ILE A 123 -11.05 -6.45 2.76
N GLY A 124 -11.05 -7.72 2.38
CA GLY A 124 -9.84 -8.53 2.47
C GLY A 124 -8.76 -8.07 1.48
N LEU A 125 -7.51 -8.07 1.93
CA LEU A 125 -6.33 -7.83 1.10
C LEU A 125 -5.45 -9.06 1.10
N CYS A 126 -4.92 -9.43 -0.05
CA CYS A 126 -3.91 -10.48 -0.19
C CYS A 126 -2.62 -9.84 -0.68
N PHE A 127 -1.55 -10.02 0.07
CA PHE A 127 -0.21 -9.57 -0.29
C PHE A 127 0.42 -10.56 -1.27
N GLY A 128 1.04 -10.05 -2.33
CA GLY A 128 1.84 -10.83 -3.25
C GLY A 128 3.10 -10.06 -3.60
N GLU A 129 4.20 -10.78 -3.71
CA GLU A 129 5.50 -10.27 -4.15
C GLU A 129 5.98 -11.15 -5.32
N ASP A 130 6.61 -10.52 -6.29
CA ASP A 130 7.19 -11.19 -7.46
C ASP A 130 8.56 -10.58 -7.78
N GLY A 131 9.57 -11.44 -7.77
CA GLY A 131 10.95 -11.11 -8.08
C GLY A 131 11.23 -11.20 -9.58
N PHE A 132 11.81 -10.15 -10.15
CA PHE A 132 12.21 -10.10 -11.56
C PHE A 132 13.72 -10.28 -11.71
N SER A 133 14.14 -11.23 -12.56
CA SER A 133 15.56 -11.38 -12.88
C SER A 133 16.04 -10.29 -13.85
N PHE A 134 16.98 -9.46 -13.40
CA PHE A 134 17.60 -8.41 -14.22
C PHE A 134 18.46 -8.97 -15.38
N THR A 135 18.78 -10.27 -15.38
CA THR A 135 19.69 -10.88 -16.36
C THR A 135 19.06 -11.12 -17.74
N ARG A 136 17.75 -10.87 -17.90
CA ARG A 136 16.99 -11.30 -19.08
C ARG A 136 16.70 -10.21 -20.13
N THR A 137 17.05 -8.94 -19.90
CA THR A 137 16.86 -7.89 -20.91
C THR A 137 18.02 -6.89 -20.94
N ASN A 138 18.33 -6.38 -22.14
CA ASN A 138 19.44 -5.45 -22.37
C ASN A 138 19.24 -4.08 -21.68
N ASP A 139 18.02 -3.78 -21.25
CA ASP A 139 17.62 -2.55 -20.56
C ASP A 139 17.45 -2.74 -19.03
N ALA A 140 17.67 -3.94 -18.47
CA ALA A 140 17.40 -4.24 -17.06
C ALA A 140 18.52 -3.82 -16.08
N GLY A 141 19.59 -3.18 -16.55
CA GLY A 141 20.82 -2.96 -15.79
C GLY A 141 20.71 -2.10 -14.51
N SER A 142 19.55 -1.52 -14.15
CA SER A 142 19.48 -0.62 -12.98
C SER A 142 18.09 -0.41 -12.33
N HIS A 143 17.01 -1.06 -12.78
CA HIS A 143 15.67 -0.48 -12.54
C HIS A 143 14.86 -1.04 -11.37
N THR A 144 14.73 -2.36 -11.19
CA THR A 144 14.01 -2.99 -10.06
C THR A 144 14.23 -4.50 -10.06
N THR A 145 14.36 -5.12 -8.89
CA THR A 145 14.54 -6.58 -8.71
C THR A 145 13.28 -7.33 -8.29
N GLY A 146 12.22 -6.63 -7.86
CA GLY A 146 10.94 -7.23 -7.53
C GLY A 146 9.86 -6.18 -7.26
N ALA A 147 8.60 -6.59 -7.27
CA ALA A 147 7.48 -5.74 -6.92
C ALA A 147 6.54 -6.45 -5.97
N ALA A 148 6.02 -5.72 -4.97
CA ALA A 148 4.95 -6.22 -4.12
C ALA A 148 3.68 -5.40 -4.28
N SER A 149 2.54 -6.08 -4.24
CA SER A 149 1.23 -5.46 -4.35
C SER A 149 0.19 -6.18 -3.51
N PHE A 150 -0.89 -5.48 -3.18
CA PHE A 150 -2.09 -6.10 -2.63
C PHE A 150 -3.12 -6.32 -3.73
N CYS A 151 -3.74 -7.49 -3.74
CA CYS A 151 -4.98 -7.70 -4.48
C CYS A 151 -6.19 -7.64 -3.53
N VAL A 152 -7.28 -7.07 -4.01
CA VAL A 152 -8.52 -6.91 -3.25
C VAL A 152 -9.34 -8.20 -3.32
N THR A 153 -9.39 -8.95 -2.22
CA THR A 153 -10.01 -10.28 -2.20
C THR A 153 -11.54 -10.23 -2.28
N ALA A 154 -12.14 -9.09 -1.96
CA ALA A 154 -13.57 -8.83 -2.11
C ALA A 154 -14.04 -8.84 -3.58
N LEU A 155 -13.13 -8.62 -4.54
CA LEU A 155 -13.45 -8.70 -5.95
C LEU A 155 -13.75 -10.14 -6.39
N PRO A 156 -14.56 -10.34 -7.47
CA PRO A 156 -14.68 -11.62 -8.14
C PRO A 156 -13.31 -12.17 -8.59
N PRO A 157 -13.08 -13.50 -8.58
CA PRO A 157 -11.77 -14.11 -8.87
C PRO A 157 -11.10 -13.60 -10.16
N HIS A 158 -11.87 -13.44 -11.24
CA HIS A 158 -11.39 -12.98 -12.54
C HIS A 158 -10.98 -11.50 -12.59
N GLN A 159 -11.23 -10.74 -11.51
CA GLN A 159 -10.89 -9.32 -11.40
C GLN A 159 -9.73 -9.04 -10.44
N ARG A 160 -9.43 -9.95 -9.50
CA ARG A 160 -8.44 -9.74 -8.41
C ARG A 160 -7.05 -9.39 -8.93
N TYR A 161 -6.57 -10.17 -9.90
CA TYR A 161 -5.22 -10.06 -10.43
C TYR A 161 -5.13 -9.24 -11.71
N ARG A 162 -6.19 -8.52 -12.09
CA ARG A 162 -6.09 -7.57 -13.20
C ARG A 162 -5.11 -6.47 -12.78
N PRO A 163 -4.11 -6.10 -13.60
CA PRO A 163 -3.12 -5.10 -13.21
C PRO A 163 -3.74 -3.78 -12.74
N ARG A 164 -4.87 -3.38 -13.33
CA ARG A 164 -5.64 -2.20 -12.91
C ARG A 164 -6.17 -2.28 -11.47
N ASN A 165 -6.32 -3.46 -10.88
CA ASN A 165 -6.88 -3.66 -9.54
C ASN A 165 -5.83 -3.98 -8.47
N LEU A 166 -4.56 -4.06 -8.84
CA LEU A 166 -3.46 -4.25 -7.90
C LEU A 166 -3.10 -2.92 -7.24
N LEU A 167 -2.89 -2.96 -5.93
CA LEU A 167 -2.45 -1.83 -5.11
C LEU A 167 -0.95 -1.98 -4.89
N LEU A 168 -0.14 -1.26 -5.67
CA LEU A 168 1.32 -1.38 -5.65
C LEU A 168 1.89 -0.81 -4.34
N THR A 169 2.62 -1.64 -3.60
CA THR A 169 3.04 -1.30 -2.23
C THR A 169 4.55 -1.28 -2.04
N HIS A 170 5.28 -1.85 -2.99
CA HIS A 170 6.74 -1.95 -2.96
C HIS A 170 7.33 -2.10 -4.35
N LEU A 171 8.48 -1.48 -4.56
CA LEU A 171 9.37 -1.73 -5.69
C LEU A 171 10.77 -1.93 -5.14
N GLY A 172 11.33 -3.12 -5.32
CA GLY A 172 12.65 -3.46 -4.85
C GLY A 172 13.74 -2.68 -5.61
N PRO A 173 14.70 -2.04 -4.93
CA PRO A 173 15.82 -1.39 -5.58
C PRO A 173 16.63 -2.39 -6.40
N GLY A 174 16.87 -2.07 -7.67
CA GLY A 174 17.81 -2.81 -8.51
C GLY A 174 19.27 -2.42 -8.22
N PRO A 175 20.26 -3.18 -8.74
CA PRO A 175 20.13 -4.40 -9.55
C PRO A 175 20.20 -5.70 -8.72
N HIS A 176 20.45 -5.62 -7.42
CA HIS A 176 20.48 -6.78 -6.52
C HIS A 176 19.15 -6.95 -5.81
N GLU A 177 18.76 -8.21 -5.56
CA GLU A 177 17.61 -8.50 -4.71
C GLU A 177 17.85 -7.96 -3.30
N GLU A 178 16.81 -7.40 -2.68
CA GLU A 178 16.90 -6.94 -1.31
C GLU A 178 17.16 -8.10 -0.37
N THR A 179 17.93 -7.85 0.68
CA THR A 179 17.98 -8.77 1.82
C THR A 179 16.63 -8.81 2.53
N CYS A 180 16.32 -9.91 3.22
CA CYS A 180 15.09 -10.03 4.02
C CYS A 180 14.93 -8.87 5.01
N ASP A 181 16.04 -8.40 5.59
CA ASP A 181 16.06 -7.29 6.53
C ASP A 181 15.70 -5.94 5.87
N GLU A 182 16.17 -5.70 4.64
CA GLU A 182 15.83 -4.50 3.87
C GLU A 182 14.35 -4.52 3.48
N PHE A 183 13.87 -5.66 2.97
CA PHE A 183 12.47 -5.84 2.63
C PHE A 183 11.56 -5.66 3.86
N GLN A 184 11.91 -6.27 5.00
CA GLN A 184 11.15 -6.14 6.24
C GLN A 184 11.08 -4.68 6.73
N ARG A 185 12.19 -3.93 6.63
CA ARG A 185 12.20 -2.49 6.97
C ARG A 185 11.27 -1.68 6.07
N THR A 186 11.27 -1.95 4.78
CA THR A 186 10.37 -1.26 3.84
C THR A 186 8.91 -1.63 4.10
N MET A 187 8.65 -2.88 4.48
CA MET A 187 7.29 -3.35 4.80
C MET A 187 6.72 -2.79 6.11
N ALA A 188 7.54 -2.26 7.01
CA ALA A 188 7.08 -1.68 8.28
C ALA A 188 6.02 -0.58 8.08
N SER A 189 6.15 0.23 7.03
CA SER A 189 5.16 1.26 6.67
C SER A 189 3.83 0.65 6.23
N ASN A 190 3.87 -0.46 5.49
CA ASN A 190 2.67 -1.18 5.05
C ASN A 190 1.97 -1.87 6.21
N VAL A 191 2.72 -2.48 7.13
CA VAL A 191 2.17 -3.06 8.36
C VAL A 191 1.50 -1.99 9.21
N THR A 192 2.12 -0.81 9.35
CA THR A 192 1.53 0.33 10.08
C THR A 192 0.23 0.80 9.45
N GLU A 193 0.18 0.95 8.13
CA GLU A 193 -1.06 1.29 7.41
C GLU A 193 -2.13 0.22 7.59
N LEU A 194 -1.78 -1.07 7.49
CA LEU A 194 -2.72 -2.17 7.68
C LEU A 194 -3.31 -2.19 9.09
N LEU A 195 -2.50 -1.97 10.13
CA LEU A 195 -2.96 -1.87 11.51
C LEU A 195 -3.90 -0.68 11.71
N MET A 196 -3.51 0.49 11.21
CA MET A 196 -4.34 1.69 11.27
C MET A 196 -5.67 1.49 10.54
N LEU A 197 -5.63 0.89 9.36
CA LEU A 197 -6.81 0.57 8.58
C LEU A 197 -7.67 -0.50 9.27
N TYR A 198 -7.09 -1.50 9.92
CA TYR A 198 -7.83 -2.52 10.66
C TYR A 198 -8.47 -1.99 11.94
N ASP A 199 -7.84 -1.05 12.65
CA ASP A 199 -8.35 -0.52 13.92
C ASP A 199 -9.32 0.64 13.72
N LYS A 200 -9.06 1.51 12.74
CA LYS A 200 -9.85 2.74 12.52
C LYS A 200 -10.65 2.73 11.22
N GLY A 201 -10.22 1.97 10.23
CA GLY A 201 -10.72 2.09 8.86
C GLY A 201 -10.37 3.43 8.24
N ILE A 202 -10.91 3.67 7.05
CA ILE A 202 -10.87 4.98 6.37
C ILE A 202 -12.26 5.41 5.98
N LEU A 203 -12.57 6.68 6.18
CA LEU A 203 -13.75 7.33 5.62
C LEU A 203 -13.41 7.83 4.21
N ALA A 204 -14.06 7.25 3.20
CA ALA A 204 -13.85 7.67 1.82
C ALA A 204 -15.13 8.26 1.22
N LYS A 205 -14.97 9.25 0.35
CA LYS A 205 -16.00 9.61 -0.62
C LYS A 205 -15.91 8.62 -1.77
N THR A 206 -17.03 8.00 -2.10
CA THR A 206 -17.15 7.05 -3.21
C THR A 206 -18.38 7.41 -4.04
N PRO A 207 -18.56 6.84 -5.25
CA PRO A 207 -19.78 7.05 -6.02
C PRO A 207 -21.06 6.70 -5.25
N LYS A 208 -21.04 5.66 -4.38
CA LYS A 208 -22.18 5.29 -3.53
C LYS A 208 -22.35 6.22 -2.33
N PHE A 209 -21.25 6.74 -1.78
CA PHE A 209 -21.25 7.65 -0.62
C PHE A 209 -20.60 9.01 -0.98
N PRO A 210 -21.26 9.86 -1.78
CA PRO A 210 -20.66 11.09 -2.32
C PRO A 210 -20.37 12.16 -1.24
N ASN A 211 -21.11 12.14 -0.14
CA ASN A 211 -20.93 13.06 0.99
C ASN A 211 -19.91 12.55 2.02
N GLY A 212 -19.32 11.37 1.79
CA GLY A 212 -18.54 10.62 2.78
C GLY A 212 -19.45 9.77 3.68
N GLY A 213 -18.94 8.64 4.17
CA GLY A 213 -19.70 7.77 5.08
C GLY A 213 -19.31 6.29 5.05
N GLY A 214 -18.73 5.80 3.94
CA GLY A 214 -18.22 4.44 3.88
C GLY A 214 -16.96 4.30 4.72
N ILE A 215 -16.99 3.49 5.78
CA ILE A 215 -15.79 3.05 6.50
C ILE A 215 -15.25 1.83 5.75
N PHE A 216 -13.97 1.87 5.35
CA PHE A 216 -13.31 0.73 4.71
C PHE A 216 -12.23 0.16 5.61
N ARG A 217 -12.33 -1.13 5.90
CA ARG A 217 -11.46 -1.83 6.85
C ARG A 217 -10.90 -3.10 6.22
N PRO A 218 -9.58 -3.24 6.10
CA PRO A 218 -8.92 -4.48 5.76
C PRO A 218 -8.54 -5.30 6.99
N PRO A 219 -8.49 -6.64 6.87
CA PRO A 219 -8.01 -7.52 7.92
C PRO A 219 -6.48 -7.45 8.04
N VAL A 220 -5.94 -7.71 9.23
CA VAL A 220 -4.48 -7.77 9.49
C VAL A 220 -3.93 -9.19 9.56
N GLN A 221 -4.77 -10.23 9.58
CA GLN A 221 -4.27 -11.60 9.66
C GLN A 221 -3.84 -12.13 8.28
N PRO A 222 -2.69 -12.84 8.20
CA PRO A 222 -2.30 -13.55 6.99
C PRO A 222 -3.39 -14.56 6.64
N ILE A 223 -3.92 -14.48 5.42
CA ILE A 223 -4.68 -15.59 4.85
C ILE A 223 -3.64 -16.44 4.10
N PRO A 224 -3.28 -17.64 4.59
CA PRO A 224 -2.37 -18.50 3.85
C PRO A 224 -3.07 -18.88 2.55
N VAL A 225 -2.58 -18.34 1.45
CA VAL A 225 -2.90 -18.84 0.13
C VAL A 225 -1.97 -20.03 -0.06
N TYR A 226 -2.47 -21.23 0.16
CA TYR A 226 -1.72 -22.43 -0.19
C TYR A 226 -1.44 -22.37 -1.69
N SER A 227 -0.17 -22.20 -2.06
CA SER A 227 0.31 -22.41 -3.41
C SER A 227 -0.02 -23.84 -3.83
N VAL A 228 -0.71 -23.99 -4.95
CA VAL A 228 -0.99 -25.29 -5.59
C VAL A 228 0.27 -25.81 -6.27
#